data_AF-A0A538IQC3-F1
#
_entry.id   AF-A0A538IQC3-F1
#
_cell.length_a   1.000
_cell.length_b   1.000
_cell.length_c   1.000
_cell.angle_alpha   90.00
_cell.angle_beta   90.00
_cell.angle_gamma   90.00
#
_symmetry.space_group_name_H-M   'P 1'
#
loop_
_entity.id
_entity.type
_entity.pdbx_description
1 polymer ?
#
loop_
_entity_poly.entity_id
_entity_poly.type
_entity_poly.pdbx_seq_one_letter_code
_entity_poly.pdbx_strand_id
1 'polypeptide(L)'
;MDEASGVLIEKPNLHLRGMNRNTVIIDGTKAGTSACSGRKQDQTFTKDGMNGVVAFKVDGVSVENLTACNYLTGTSGGEGNEIWWNGGDGSGKIGMGRYWGDYITATSTYSNGFANPRGEYGIFVSNARGPGIIDHSYASNMGDAAYYIGACPDCNAILRRAHGQFSALGFSGTNAGGHLIIERNEFDHNAIGAAPDSQNNDDAPSPNSGRCPNPNEISAAGTNSCSIWRYNFFHDNNNPNVPGLGTGGLAGAAPVGTGIALAGIEYHTLYKNRFENNGSWGVLVTDLPDQEDPPADVPSQNCNGGISVLPTGTSAIGPLYSGGALCYFQAFGNDVRGNTFVNDGFYKNPGNADIADLGLPHNPGNCFSGNTDPAGLTAYPPAALLQSDLYACNRPNGGDVTLTLLQANCATRGLLFPCPDTPLTHYPPSTHVTLRMSPRQPTMPDPCKGVPANPWCPRNGSTSYGVTGTVATVAGAAWIVLGAALVRRRPLERRY
;
A
#
# COMPACT_ATOMS: atom_id res chain seq x y z
N MET A 1 -26.22 7.93 -4.06
CA MET A 1 -25.36 9.12 -4.05
C MET A 1 -24.38 8.88 -5.17
N ASP A 2 -24.31 9.81 -6.12
CA ASP A 2 -23.35 9.73 -7.21
C ASP A 2 -21.99 10.15 -6.64
N GLU A 3 -20.94 9.34 -6.84
CA GLU A 3 -19.60 9.74 -6.40
C GLU A 3 -19.14 10.96 -7.18
N ALA A 4 -18.88 12.06 -6.46
CA ALA A 4 -18.45 13.31 -7.07
C ALA A 4 -17.11 13.10 -7.76
N SER A 5 -17.14 13.02 -9.09
CA SER A 5 -16.00 12.58 -9.89
C SER A 5 -15.84 13.42 -11.16
N GLY A 6 -14.59 13.66 -11.59
CA GLY A 6 -14.31 14.19 -12.91
C GLY A 6 -14.71 13.23 -14.02
N VAL A 7 -14.50 11.92 -13.80
CA VAL A 7 -14.94 10.83 -14.67
C VAL A 7 -15.53 9.71 -13.81
N LEU A 8 -16.84 9.50 -13.90
CA LEU A 8 -17.53 8.39 -13.24
C LEU A 8 -17.81 7.26 -14.25
N ILE A 9 -17.40 6.05 -13.91
CA ILE A 9 -17.57 4.83 -14.72
C ILE A 9 -18.48 3.86 -13.97
N GLU A 10 -19.71 3.72 -14.45
CA GLU A 10 -20.75 2.86 -13.86
C GLU A 10 -21.16 1.70 -14.77
N LYS A 11 -20.36 1.41 -15.80
CA LYS A 11 -20.57 0.26 -16.69
C LYS A 11 -19.37 -0.68 -16.64
N PRO A 12 -19.60 -2.00 -16.60
CA PRO A 12 -18.51 -2.97 -16.54
C PRO A 12 -17.78 -3.06 -17.88
N ASN A 13 -16.54 -3.53 -17.83
CA ASN A 13 -15.68 -3.80 -18.99
C ASN A 13 -15.38 -2.58 -19.88
N LEU A 14 -15.43 -1.38 -19.32
CA LEU A 14 -15.02 -0.17 -20.00
C LEU A 14 -13.51 0.04 -19.95
N HIS A 15 -13.00 0.69 -20.99
CA HIS A 15 -11.59 0.99 -21.14
C HIS A 15 -11.39 2.49 -21.32
N LEU A 16 -10.81 3.14 -20.31
CA LEU A 16 -10.37 4.52 -20.38
C LEU A 16 -8.86 4.54 -20.69
N ARG A 17 -8.49 4.95 -21.91
CA ARG A 17 -7.09 4.94 -22.36
C ARG A 17 -6.70 6.28 -22.96
N GLY A 18 -5.61 6.87 -22.46
CA GLY A 18 -4.94 7.99 -23.09
C GLY A 18 -3.97 7.56 -24.20
N MET A 19 -3.70 8.45 -25.15
CA MET A 19 -2.69 8.21 -26.19
C MET A 19 -1.26 8.51 -25.73
N ASN A 20 -1.11 9.36 -24.70
CA ASN A 20 0.16 9.63 -24.07
C ASN A 20 -0.06 10.07 -22.62
N ARG A 21 0.51 9.31 -21.69
CA ARG A 21 0.46 9.51 -20.24
C ARG A 21 0.77 10.94 -19.80
N ASN A 22 1.68 11.62 -20.49
CA ASN A 22 2.18 12.94 -20.10
C ASN A 22 1.37 14.10 -20.71
N THR A 23 0.44 13.83 -21.63
CA THR A 23 -0.33 14.89 -22.32
C THR A 23 -1.82 14.67 -22.29
N VAL A 24 -2.29 13.45 -22.00
CA VAL A 24 -3.69 13.18 -21.68
C VAL A 24 -3.84 13.30 -20.16
N ILE A 25 -4.45 14.39 -19.73
CA ILE A 25 -4.56 14.78 -18.33
C ILE A 25 -6.04 14.95 -17.98
N ILE A 26 -6.47 14.29 -16.92
CA ILE A 26 -7.75 14.49 -16.25
C ILE A 26 -7.45 15.43 -15.08
N ASP A 27 -7.86 16.68 -15.22
CA ASP A 27 -7.39 17.79 -14.39
C ASP A 27 -8.52 18.34 -13.51
N GLY A 28 -8.32 18.36 -12.19
CA GLY A 28 -9.25 18.88 -11.20
C GLY A 28 -9.25 20.42 -11.08
N THR A 29 -8.35 21.12 -11.77
CA THR A 29 -8.30 22.59 -11.78
C THR A 29 -9.41 23.20 -12.66
N LYS A 30 -9.63 24.51 -12.49
CA LYS A 30 -10.63 25.27 -13.23
C LYS A 30 -10.30 25.30 -14.72
N ALA A 31 -11.35 25.22 -15.54
CA ALA A 31 -11.25 25.35 -16.99
C ALA A 31 -10.52 26.65 -17.39
N GLY A 32 -9.56 26.53 -18.32
CA GLY A 32 -8.75 27.64 -18.83
C GLY A 32 -7.48 27.94 -18.02
N THR A 33 -7.21 27.20 -16.94
CA THR A 33 -5.95 27.30 -16.19
C THR A 33 -4.86 26.39 -16.77
N SER A 34 -3.63 26.53 -16.29
CA SER A 34 -2.54 25.64 -16.71
C SER A 34 -2.74 24.25 -16.14
N ALA A 35 -2.42 23.22 -16.94
CA ALA A 35 -2.64 21.84 -16.53
C ALA A 35 -1.93 21.51 -15.21
N CYS A 36 -2.64 20.89 -14.27
CA CYS A 36 -2.15 20.57 -12.93
C CYS A 36 -1.50 21.79 -12.25
N SER A 37 -2.12 22.98 -12.33
CA SER A 37 -1.58 24.17 -11.69
C SER A 37 -1.53 24.00 -10.17
N GLY A 38 -0.43 24.37 -9.52
CA GLY A 38 -0.33 24.39 -8.06
C GLY A 38 -0.88 25.67 -7.40
N ARG A 39 -1.47 26.59 -8.17
CA ARG A 39 -1.97 27.87 -7.63
C ARG A 39 -3.32 27.70 -6.96
N LYS A 40 -3.48 28.28 -5.77
CA LYS A 40 -4.74 28.25 -5.02
C LYS A 40 -5.94 28.75 -5.82
N GLN A 41 -5.79 29.85 -6.56
CA GLN A 41 -6.90 30.41 -7.34
C GLN A 41 -7.35 29.52 -8.51
N ASP A 42 -6.50 28.61 -8.97
CA ASP A 42 -6.77 27.72 -10.11
C ASP A 42 -7.52 26.45 -9.66
N GLN A 43 -7.54 26.14 -8.36
CA GLN A 43 -8.18 24.93 -7.83
C GLN A 43 -9.71 25.02 -7.81
N THR A 44 -10.34 23.85 -7.90
CA THR A 44 -11.77 23.66 -7.61
C THR A 44 -11.94 23.19 -6.16
N PHE A 45 -12.68 23.95 -5.35
CA PHE A 45 -13.00 23.58 -3.97
C PHE A 45 -14.49 23.30 -3.87
N THR A 46 -14.84 22.10 -3.42
CA THR A 46 -16.21 21.70 -3.10
C THR A 46 -16.30 21.44 -1.60
N LYS A 47 -17.53 21.36 -1.07
CA LYS A 47 -17.74 21.10 0.35
C LYS A 47 -17.20 19.72 0.75
N ASP A 48 -17.58 18.71 -0.03
CA ASP A 48 -17.35 17.30 0.27
C ASP A 48 -16.13 16.74 -0.49
N GLY A 49 -15.51 17.51 -1.38
CA GLY A 49 -14.39 17.09 -2.22
C GLY A 49 -14.82 16.58 -3.60
N MET A 50 -13.85 16.12 -4.38
CA MET A 50 -14.09 15.52 -5.70
C MET A 50 -12.96 14.53 -6.01
N ASN A 51 -13.31 13.43 -6.66
CA ASN A 51 -12.39 12.41 -7.17
C ASN A 51 -12.10 12.61 -8.66
N GLY A 52 -10.99 12.06 -9.15
CA GLY A 52 -10.63 12.10 -10.55
C GLY A 52 -11.40 11.09 -11.37
N VAL A 53 -10.83 9.90 -11.53
CA VAL A 53 -11.47 8.78 -12.22
C VAL A 53 -11.99 7.79 -11.20
N VAL A 54 -13.29 7.48 -11.23
CA VAL A 54 -13.90 6.49 -10.34
C VAL A 54 -14.57 5.39 -11.15
N ALA A 55 -14.11 4.16 -10.99
CA ALA A 55 -14.85 2.95 -11.37
C ALA A 55 -15.68 2.50 -10.18
N PHE A 56 -16.98 2.81 -10.19
CA PHE A 56 -17.84 2.63 -9.03
C PHE A 56 -18.68 1.35 -9.13
N LYS A 57 -18.38 0.37 -8.28
CA LYS A 57 -19.12 -0.89 -8.12
C LYS A 57 -19.33 -1.65 -9.44
N VAL A 58 -18.32 -1.61 -10.31
CA VAL A 58 -18.34 -2.28 -11.62
C VAL A 58 -17.07 -3.05 -11.93
N ASP A 59 -17.25 -4.24 -12.50
CA ASP A 59 -16.14 -5.14 -12.83
C ASP A 59 -15.51 -4.81 -14.20
N GLY A 60 -14.22 -5.09 -14.31
CA GLY A 60 -13.49 -5.17 -15.57
C GLY A 60 -13.07 -3.84 -16.16
N VAL A 61 -13.11 -2.75 -15.39
CA VAL A 61 -12.68 -1.42 -15.87
C VAL A 61 -11.15 -1.35 -15.94
N SER A 62 -10.64 -0.90 -17.09
CA SER A 62 -9.22 -0.57 -17.26
C SER A 62 -9.00 0.94 -17.42
N VAL A 63 -7.99 1.46 -16.73
CA VAL A 63 -7.54 2.86 -16.83
C VAL A 63 -6.07 2.86 -17.23
N GLU A 64 -5.73 3.46 -18.37
CA GLU A 64 -4.40 3.33 -18.94
C GLU A 64 -3.85 4.60 -19.58
N ASN A 65 -2.52 4.77 -19.49
CA ASN A 65 -1.73 5.73 -20.27
C ASN A 65 -2.23 7.18 -20.20
N LEU A 66 -2.58 7.64 -18.99
CA LEU A 66 -3.06 8.99 -18.70
C LEU A 66 -2.56 9.49 -17.33
N THR A 67 -2.72 10.78 -17.08
CA THR A 67 -2.49 11.40 -15.76
C THR A 67 -3.81 11.91 -15.18
N ALA A 68 -4.04 11.71 -13.88
CA ALA A 68 -5.04 12.43 -13.08
C ALA A 68 -4.32 13.35 -12.09
N CYS A 69 -4.81 14.58 -11.93
CA CYS A 69 -4.20 15.51 -10.98
C CYS A 69 -5.16 16.51 -10.34
N ASN A 70 -4.79 16.95 -9.14
CA ASN A 70 -5.43 18.03 -8.39
C ASN A 70 -6.91 17.79 -8.11
N TYR A 71 -7.31 16.54 -7.89
CA TYR A 71 -8.59 16.21 -7.29
C TYR A 71 -8.41 16.27 -5.77
N LEU A 72 -9.21 17.11 -5.11
CA LEU A 72 -8.95 17.51 -3.74
C LEU A 72 -10.09 17.08 -2.81
N THR A 73 -9.72 16.82 -1.57
CA THR A 73 -10.66 16.54 -0.49
C THR A 73 -11.62 17.71 -0.26
N GLY A 74 -12.72 17.43 0.44
CA GLY A 74 -13.52 18.46 1.09
C GLY A 74 -12.73 19.21 2.16
N THR A 75 -13.29 20.33 2.65
CA THR A 75 -12.64 21.14 3.71
C THR A 75 -12.49 20.41 5.04
N SER A 76 -13.33 19.42 5.29
CA SER A 76 -13.33 18.54 6.47
C SER A 76 -12.69 17.18 6.21
N GLY A 77 -12.09 16.96 5.03
CA GLY A 77 -11.70 15.63 4.54
C GLY A 77 -12.77 15.01 3.64
N GLY A 78 -12.58 13.74 3.28
CA GLY A 78 -13.40 13.00 2.32
C GLY A 78 -13.03 13.31 0.86
N GLU A 79 -13.17 12.30 -0.02
CA GLU A 79 -12.80 12.34 -1.44
C GLU A 79 -11.33 12.74 -1.68
N GLY A 80 -11.01 13.34 -2.83
CA GLY A 80 -9.64 13.72 -3.18
C GLY A 80 -8.82 12.56 -3.75
N ASN A 81 -9.48 11.53 -4.26
CA ASN A 81 -8.85 10.36 -4.86
C ASN A 81 -8.62 10.60 -6.36
N GLU A 82 -7.38 10.47 -6.84
CA GLU A 82 -7.09 10.78 -8.26
C GLU A 82 -7.61 9.68 -9.21
N ILE A 83 -7.32 8.42 -8.91
CA ILE A 83 -7.82 7.25 -9.66
C ILE A 83 -8.28 6.19 -8.67
N TRP A 84 -9.56 5.81 -8.74
CA TRP A 84 -10.19 4.93 -7.77
C TRP A 84 -10.98 3.80 -8.44
N TRP A 85 -10.66 2.56 -8.07
CA TRP A 85 -11.56 1.42 -8.23
C TRP A 85 -12.29 1.19 -6.91
N ASN A 86 -13.51 1.73 -6.83
CA ASN A 86 -14.35 1.72 -5.64
C ASN A 86 -15.30 0.53 -5.69
N GLY A 87 -15.00 -0.54 -4.94
CA GLY A 87 -15.83 -1.72 -4.82
C GLY A 87 -17.03 -1.55 -3.89
N GLY A 88 -17.18 -0.41 -3.23
CA GLY A 88 -18.13 -0.19 -2.14
C GLY A 88 -17.45 0.15 -0.83
N ASP A 89 -16.56 1.13 -0.89
CA ASP A 89 -15.86 1.73 0.23
C ASP A 89 -16.78 1.97 1.44
N GLY A 90 -16.27 1.69 2.63
CA GLY A 90 -17.00 1.82 3.90
C GLY A 90 -18.18 0.85 4.11
N SER A 91 -18.52 0.00 3.14
CA SER A 91 -19.68 -0.89 3.26
C SER A 91 -19.41 -2.22 3.98
N GLY A 92 -18.15 -2.52 4.26
CA GLY A 92 -17.69 -3.82 4.78
C GLY A 92 -17.97 -5.01 3.84
N LYS A 93 -18.24 -4.75 2.56
CA LYS A 93 -18.60 -5.77 1.56
C LYS A 93 -17.77 -5.60 0.30
N ILE A 94 -17.24 -6.73 -0.18
CA ILE A 94 -16.56 -6.80 -1.47
C ILE A 94 -17.60 -6.67 -2.59
N GLY A 95 -17.56 -5.57 -3.33
CA GLY A 95 -18.57 -5.25 -4.35
C GLY A 95 -18.04 -5.10 -5.77
N MET A 96 -16.73 -5.24 -6.00
CA MET A 96 -16.17 -5.37 -7.35
C MET A 96 -15.14 -6.49 -7.49
N GLY A 97 -14.88 -6.87 -8.74
CA GLY A 97 -13.96 -7.92 -9.16
C GLY A 97 -12.77 -7.36 -9.95
N ARG A 98 -12.59 -7.86 -11.18
CA ARG A 98 -11.41 -7.56 -12.00
C ARG A 98 -11.22 -6.05 -12.22
N TYR A 99 -9.97 -5.59 -12.18
CA TYR A 99 -9.60 -4.23 -12.58
C TYR A 99 -8.18 -4.21 -13.17
N TRP A 100 -7.85 -3.15 -13.90
CA TRP A 100 -6.54 -3.02 -14.54
C TRP A 100 -6.08 -1.57 -14.67
N GLY A 101 -4.88 -1.27 -14.17
CA GLY A 101 -4.18 0.00 -14.36
C GLY A 101 -2.81 -0.23 -15.00
N ASP A 102 -2.46 0.50 -16.06
CA ASP A 102 -1.11 0.44 -16.64
C ASP A 102 -0.68 1.80 -17.23
N TYR A 103 0.57 2.21 -17.00
CA TYR A 103 1.10 3.52 -17.44
C TYR A 103 0.27 4.72 -16.96
N ILE A 104 -0.31 4.65 -15.75
CA ILE A 104 -1.09 5.74 -15.16
C ILE A 104 -0.26 6.61 -14.22
N THR A 105 -0.66 7.86 -14.05
CA THR A 105 -0.03 8.81 -13.13
C THR A 105 -1.08 9.52 -12.30
N ALA A 106 -0.86 9.60 -11.00
CA ALA A 106 -1.71 10.33 -10.06
C ALA A 106 -0.85 11.34 -9.29
N THR A 107 -1.23 12.62 -9.25
CA THR A 107 -0.44 13.60 -8.48
C THR A 107 -1.28 14.80 -8.08
N SER A 108 -1.02 15.37 -6.92
CA SER A 108 -1.46 16.73 -6.61
C SER A 108 -0.28 17.70 -6.61
N THR A 109 -0.52 18.93 -7.07
CA THR A 109 0.43 20.05 -7.03
C THR A 109 -0.07 21.17 -6.13
N TYR A 110 -1.20 20.95 -5.45
CA TYR A 110 -1.78 21.85 -4.48
C TYR A 110 -2.15 21.10 -3.19
N SER A 111 -1.80 21.70 -2.05
CA SER A 111 -2.34 21.34 -0.75
C SER A 111 -2.50 22.60 0.09
N ASN A 112 -3.42 22.57 1.06
CA ASN A 112 -3.52 23.61 2.07
C ASN A 112 -2.52 23.35 3.22
N GLY A 113 -1.23 23.32 2.87
CA GLY A 113 -0.18 22.85 3.78
C GLY A 113 -0.41 21.37 4.12
N PHE A 114 -0.40 21.05 5.41
CA PHE A 114 -0.71 19.70 5.90
C PHE A 114 -2.21 19.40 5.88
N ALA A 115 -3.04 20.45 6.05
CA ALA A 115 -4.48 20.32 6.21
C ALA A 115 -5.21 20.16 4.86
N ASN A 116 -6.49 19.80 4.96
CA ASN A 116 -7.43 19.84 3.85
C ASN A 116 -7.70 21.29 3.40
N PRO A 117 -8.04 21.51 2.12
CA PRO A 117 -8.09 20.54 1.03
C PRO A 117 -6.71 20.16 0.47
N ARG A 118 -6.54 18.89 0.10
CA ARG A 118 -5.33 18.27 -0.50
C ARG A 118 -5.75 17.08 -1.37
N GLY A 119 -4.85 16.51 -2.17
CA GLY A 119 -5.10 15.17 -2.73
C GLY A 119 -4.93 14.14 -1.62
N GLU A 120 -5.83 13.16 -1.51
CA GLU A 120 -5.85 12.20 -0.40
C GLU A 120 -5.19 10.88 -0.79
N TYR A 121 -5.70 10.22 -1.82
CA TYR A 121 -5.12 9.01 -2.39
C TYR A 121 -4.79 9.19 -3.87
N GLY A 122 -3.65 8.66 -4.29
CA GLY A 122 -3.25 8.68 -5.69
C GLY A 122 -3.97 7.62 -6.50
N ILE A 123 -3.55 6.37 -6.33
CA ILE A 123 -4.17 5.23 -6.99
C ILE A 123 -4.77 4.33 -5.91
N PHE A 124 -6.09 4.30 -5.85
CA PHE A 124 -6.88 3.72 -4.77
C PHE A 124 -7.70 2.52 -5.26
N VAL A 125 -7.65 1.41 -4.53
CA VAL A 125 -8.52 0.26 -4.73
C VAL A 125 -9.07 -0.20 -3.39
N SER A 126 -10.38 -0.18 -3.23
CA SER A 126 -11.05 -0.69 -2.03
C SER A 126 -12.16 -1.67 -2.37
N ASN A 127 -12.37 -2.66 -1.49
CA ASN A 127 -13.44 -3.65 -1.57
C ASN A 127 -13.52 -4.41 -2.93
N ALA A 128 -12.36 -4.78 -3.46
CA ALA A 128 -12.23 -5.53 -4.71
C ALA A 128 -11.65 -6.95 -4.47
N ARG A 129 -12.28 -7.99 -5.04
CA ARG A 129 -11.80 -9.40 -4.99
C ARG A 129 -10.80 -9.76 -6.09
N GLY A 130 -10.47 -8.82 -6.97
CA GLY A 130 -9.64 -9.07 -8.14
C GLY A 130 -10.25 -10.07 -9.17
N PRO A 131 -9.42 -10.62 -10.09
CA PRO A 131 -7.99 -10.36 -10.22
C PRO A 131 -7.70 -8.91 -10.61
N GLY A 132 -6.81 -8.25 -9.88
CA GLY A 132 -6.43 -6.85 -10.07
C GLY A 132 -4.97 -6.69 -10.45
N ILE A 133 -4.66 -5.79 -11.38
CA ILE A 133 -3.26 -5.47 -11.71
C ILE A 133 -3.10 -3.96 -11.86
N ILE A 134 -2.11 -3.39 -11.17
CA ILE A 134 -1.60 -2.04 -11.38
C ILE A 134 -0.12 -2.15 -11.76
N ASP A 135 0.24 -1.60 -12.92
CA ASP A 135 1.57 -1.76 -13.53
C ASP A 135 2.10 -0.43 -14.10
N HIS A 136 3.43 -0.28 -14.18
CA HIS A 136 4.15 0.91 -14.71
C HIS A 136 3.56 2.27 -14.29
N SER A 137 3.09 2.38 -13.06
CA SER A 137 2.37 3.54 -12.56
C SER A 137 3.28 4.48 -11.77
N TYR A 138 2.83 5.71 -11.55
CA TYR A 138 3.47 6.66 -10.66
C TYR A 138 2.42 7.39 -9.82
N ALA A 139 2.68 7.62 -8.54
CA ALA A 139 1.83 8.45 -7.70
C ALA A 139 2.64 9.32 -6.74
N SER A 140 2.21 10.57 -6.49
CA SER A 140 2.91 11.46 -5.56
C SER A 140 2.09 12.58 -4.94
N ASN A 141 2.58 13.12 -3.82
CA ASN A 141 2.02 14.31 -3.13
C ASN A 141 0.64 14.07 -2.51
N MET A 142 0.43 12.89 -1.94
CA MET A 142 -0.85 12.48 -1.36
C MET A 142 -0.85 12.65 0.16
N GLY A 143 -2.00 13.07 0.69
CA GLY A 143 -2.24 13.30 2.11
C GLY A 143 -2.30 12.02 2.93
N ASP A 144 -2.81 10.96 2.32
CA ASP A 144 -2.82 9.62 2.89
C ASP A 144 -1.77 8.76 2.19
N ALA A 145 -2.06 8.25 0.98
CA ALA A 145 -1.15 7.34 0.31
C ALA A 145 -1.01 7.59 -1.20
N ALA A 146 0.20 7.38 -1.72
CA ALA A 146 0.42 7.34 -3.17
C ALA A 146 -0.36 6.16 -3.79
N TYR A 147 -0.33 5.01 -3.13
CA TYR A 147 -1.06 3.81 -3.50
C TYR A 147 -1.85 3.26 -2.31
N TYR A 148 -3.07 2.81 -2.57
CA TYR A 148 -3.85 2.04 -1.62
C TYR A 148 -4.45 0.80 -2.30
N ILE A 149 -4.30 -0.36 -1.66
CA ILE A 149 -5.06 -1.57 -1.96
C ILE A 149 -5.50 -2.17 -0.61
N GLY A 150 -6.80 -2.21 -0.34
CA GLY A 150 -7.30 -2.65 0.96
C GLY A 150 -8.80 -2.88 1.04
N ALA A 151 -9.28 -3.08 2.27
CA ALA A 151 -10.62 -3.57 2.57
C ALA A 151 -10.95 -4.88 1.82
N CYS A 152 -9.97 -5.80 1.76
CA CYS A 152 -10.05 -7.06 1.02
C CYS A 152 -9.27 -8.20 1.71
N PRO A 153 -9.94 -9.22 2.27
CA PRO A 153 -9.25 -10.40 2.83
C PRO A 153 -8.54 -11.26 1.79
N ASP A 154 -9.08 -11.26 0.57
CA ASP A 154 -8.46 -11.86 -0.61
C ASP A 154 -8.54 -10.85 -1.75
N CYS A 155 -7.58 -9.95 -1.77
CA CYS A 155 -7.48 -8.88 -2.75
C CYS A 155 -7.23 -9.43 -4.16
N ASN A 156 -6.47 -10.54 -4.26
CA ASN A 156 -6.08 -11.15 -5.54
C ASN A 156 -5.57 -10.09 -6.51
N ALA A 157 -4.54 -9.37 -6.07
CA ALA A 157 -4.08 -8.15 -6.71
C ALA A 157 -2.56 -8.13 -6.86
N ILE A 158 -2.08 -7.48 -7.92
CA ILE A 158 -0.66 -7.26 -8.15
C ILE A 158 -0.40 -5.76 -8.33
N LEU A 159 0.43 -5.18 -7.47
CA LEU A 159 1.05 -3.88 -7.69
C LEU A 159 2.50 -4.10 -8.08
N ARG A 160 2.88 -3.68 -9.29
CA ARG A 160 4.26 -3.85 -9.74
C ARG A 160 4.79 -2.70 -10.59
N ARG A 161 6.11 -2.47 -10.54
CA ARG A 161 6.78 -1.39 -11.29
C ARG A 161 6.10 -0.04 -11.07
N ALA A 162 5.59 0.16 -9.86
CA ALA A 162 5.03 1.41 -9.37
C ALA A 162 6.12 2.25 -8.72
N HIS A 163 5.93 3.57 -8.76
CA HIS A 163 6.80 4.53 -8.08
C HIS A 163 5.95 5.49 -7.24
N GLY A 164 6.05 5.39 -5.92
CA GLY A 164 5.29 6.21 -4.96
C GLY A 164 6.21 7.13 -4.16
N GLN A 165 6.02 8.46 -4.27
CA GLN A 165 6.91 9.42 -3.61
C GLN A 165 6.22 10.68 -3.09
N PHE A 166 6.81 11.35 -2.10
CA PHE A 166 6.34 12.61 -1.51
C PHE A 166 4.93 12.57 -0.88
N SER A 167 4.47 11.39 -0.46
CA SER A 167 3.19 11.19 0.22
C SER A 167 3.39 10.88 1.70
N ALA A 168 2.33 10.95 2.52
CA ALA A 168 2.40 10.44 3.89
C ALA A 168 2.80 8.95 3.89
N LEU A 169 2.09 8.13 3.13
CA LEU A 169 2.42 6.73 2.87
C LEU A 169 2.79 6.55 1.39
N GLY A 170 3.90 5.87 1.09
CA GLY A 170 4.15 5.40 -0.28
C GLY A 170 3.15 4.33 -0.70
N PHE A 171 2.80 3.44 0.22
CA PHE A 171 1.70 2.47 0.09
C PHE A 171 0.94 2.32 1.41
N SER A 172 -0.37 2.33 1.33
CA SER A 172 -1.29 1.94 2.40
C SER A 172 -2.01 0.65 2.02
N GLY A 173 -2.22 -0.23 2.99
CA GLY A 173 -2.96 -1.46 2.76
C GLY A 173 -3.65 -1.90 4.03
N THR A 174 -4.73 -1.21 4.37
CA THR A 174 -5.55 -1.49 5.54
C THR A 174 -6.41 -2.73 5.31
N ASN A 175 -6.40 -3.68 6.26
CA ASN A 175 -7.21 -4.90 6.23
C ASN A 175 -7.10 -5.65 4.87
N ALA A 176 -5.86 -5.72 4.35
CA ALA A 176 -5.56 -6.12 2.98
C ALA A 176 -4.72 -7.40 2.92
N GLY A 177 -5.26 -8.47 2.35
CA GLY A 177 -4.63 -9.78 2.39
C GLY A 177 -4.99 -10.66 1.20
N GLY A 178 -4.49 -11.90 1.21
CA GLY A 178 -4.86 -12.95 0.25
C GLY A 178 -4.53 -12.65 -1.22
N HIS A 179 -3.66 -13.49 -1.78
CA HIS A 179 -3.17 -13.37 -3.16
C HIS A 179 -2.73 -11.93 -3.55
N LEU A 180 -2.17 -11.19 -2.61
CA LEU A 180 -1.68 -9.82 -2.81
C LEU A 180 -0.18 -9.84 -3.08
N ILE A 181 0.24 -9.39 -4.25
CA ILE A 181 1.65 -9.35 -4.64
C ILE A 181 2.06 -7.89 -4.85
N ILE A 182 2.97 -7.42 -4.00
CA ILE A 182 3.61 -6.11 -4.15
C ILE A 182 5.06 -6.37 -4.60
N GLU A 183 5.37 -6.12 -5.87
CA GLU A 183 6.69 -6.45 -6.42
C GLU A 183 7.35 -5.42 -7.32
N ARG A 184 8.68 -5.29 -7.22
CA ARG A 184 9.48 -4.42 -8.10
C ARG A 184 9.00 -2.97 -8.12
N ASN A 185 8.53 -2.48 -6.98
CA ASN A 185 8.13 -1.09 -6.79
C ASN A 185 9.26 -0.28 -6.15
N GLU A 186 9.20 1.03 -6.32
CA GLU A 186 10.08 2.00 -5.67
C GLU A 186 9.22 2.92 -4.80
N PHE A 187 9.58 3.04 -3.53
CA PHE A 187 8.91 3.93 -2.58
C PHE A 187 9.96 4.78 -1.87
N ASP A 188 9.93 6.08 -2.14
CA ASP A 188 10.95 7.01 -1.68
C ASP A 188 10.46 8.42 -1.38
N HIS A 189 11.20 9.14 -0.54
CA HIS A 189 10.87 10.52 -0.13
C HIS A 189 9.47 10.72 0.46
N ASN A 190 8.82 9.65 0.93
CA ASN A 190 7.59 9.68 1.72
C ASN A 190 7.91 9.95 3.19
N ALA A 191 6.89 10.11 4.03
CA ALA A 191 7.11 10.01 5.49
C ALA A 191 7.49 8.58 5.87
N ILE A 192 6.78 7.59 5.31
CA ILE A 192 7.09 6.16 5.36
C ILE A 192 6.90 5.52 3.98
N GLY A 193 7.72 4.54 3.64
CA GLY A 193 7.61 3.85 2.34
C GLY A 193 6.32 3.03 2.21
N ALA A 194 5.97 2.20 3.20
CA ALA A 194 4.70 1.48 3.23
C ALA A 194 4.20 1.19 4.66
N ALA A 195 2.89 1.15 4.82
CA ALA A 195 2.21 0.80 6.07
C ALA A 195 0.99 -0.12 5.81
N PRO A 196 1.19 -1.42 5.53
CA PRO A 196 0.09 -2.37 5.68
C PRO A 196 -0.27 -2.52 7.15
N ASP A 197 -1.56 -2.45 7.47
CA ASP A 197 -2.05 -2.51 8.85
C ASP A 197 -3.43 -3.15 9.01
N SER A 198 -3.77 -3.51 10.25
CA SER A 198 -5.11 -3.92 10.67
C SER A 198 -5.81 -2.81 11.43
N GLN A 199 -7.01 -2.42 11.01
CA GLN A 199 -7.77 -1.34 11.65
C GLN A 199 -9.23 -1.78 11.91
N ASN A 200 -9.83 -1.26 12.98
CA ASN A 200 -11.22 -1.45 13.36
C ASN A 200 -12.10 -0.31 12.82
N ASN A 201 -12.00 -0.04 11.52
CA ASN A 201 -12.61 1.12 10.87
C ASN A 201 -13.54 0.68 9.71
N ASP A 202 -13.76 1.59 8.78
CA ASP A 202 -14.61 1.45 7.59
C ASP A 202 -14.01 0.55 6.49
N ASP A 203 -12.72 0.22 6.58
CA ASP A 203 -12.02 -0.75 5.71
C ASP A 203 -12.28 -2.22 6.09
N ALA A 204 -13.45 -2.52 6.61
CA ALA A 204 -13.82 -3.87 6.96
C ALA A 204 -13.84 -4.81 5.73
N PRO A 205 -13.53 -6.12 5.91
CA PRO A 205 -13.32 -6.79 7.20
C PRO A 205 -11.84 -6.87 7.62
N SER A 206 -11.58 -6.56 8.89
CA SER A 206 -10.31 -6.84 9.58
C SER A 206 -10.20 -8.33 9.97
N PRO A 207 -8.99 -8.85 10.22
CA PRO A 207 -7.69 -8.19 10.21
C PRO A 207 -7.01 -8.23 8.83
N ASN A 208 -5.86 -7.58 8.75
CA ASN A 208 -4.92 -7.72 7.66
C ASN A 208 -4.16 -9.05 7.74
N SER A 209 -4.56 -10.00 6.91
CA SER A 209 -4.03 -11.36 6.93
C SER A 209 -3.45 -11.79 5.58
N GLY A 210 -2.17 -12.11 5.59
CA GLY A 210 -1.47 -12.64 4.44
C GLY A 210 -1.66 -14.13 4.21
N ARG A 211 -2.51 -14.82 4.99
CA ARG A 211 -2.78 -16.25 4.78
C ARG A 211 -3.37 -16.51 3.41
N CYS A 212 -2.99 -17.63 2.81
CA CYS A 212 -3.69 -18.12 1.62
C CYS A 212 -5.14 -18.50 1.99
N PRO A 213 -6.15 -18.11 1.19
CA PRO A 213 -7.54 -18.52 1.40
C PRO A 213 -7.71 -20.03 1.46
N ASN A 214 -6.92 -20.77 0.68
CA ASN A 214 -6.80 -22.22 0.81
C ASN A 214 -5.65 -22.57 1.78
N PRO A 215 -5.92 -23.22 2.93
CA PRO A 215 -4.90 -23.51 3.93
C PRO A 215 -3.82 -24.50 3.46
N ASN A 216 -4.10 -25.28 2.40
CA ASN A 216 -3.15 -26.21 1.80
C ASN A 216 -2.33 -25.59 0.66
N GLU A 217 -2.57 -24.33 0.35
CA GLU A 217 -1.83 -23.62 -0.68
C GLU A 217 -0.44 -23.22 -0.18
N ILE A 218 0.55 -23.44 -1.05
CA ILE A 218 1.90 -22.93 -0.88
C ILE A 218 2.09 -21.87 -1.95
N SER A 219 2.37 -20.65 -1.51
CA SER A 219 2.50 -19.50 -2.37
C SER A 219 3.77 -19.57 -3.22
N ALA A 220 3.90 -18.63 -4.17
CA ALA A 220 5.12 -18.45 -4.96
C ALA A 220 6.37 -18.13 -4.11
N ALA A 221 6.19 -17.74 -2.84
CA ALA A 221 7.29 -17.54 -1.90
C ALA A 221 7.76 -18.85 -1.23
N GLY A 222 7.03 -19.97 -1.41
CA GLY A 222 7.29 -21.24 -0.72
C GLY A 222 6.76 -21.29 0.71
N THR A 223 5.84 -20.40 1.06
CA THR A 223 5.21 -20.27 2.39
C THR A 223 3.70 -20.44 2.27
N ASN A 224 2.99 -20.61 3.39
CA ASN A 224 1.51 -20.59 3.43
C ASN A 224 0.93 -19.15 3.43
N SER A 225 1.75 -18.17 3.05
CA SER A 225 1.41 -16.75 2.97
C SER A 225 1.27 -16.34 1.51
N CYS A 226 0.08 -15.86 1.14
CA CYS A 226 -0.26 -15.38 -0.20
C CYS A 226 -0.21 -13.86 -0.31
N SER A 227 0.11 -13.13 0.76
CA SER A 227 0.52 -11.72 0.68
C SER A 227 2.04 -11.60 0.65
N ILE A 228 2.59 -11.24 -0.50
CA ILE A 228 4.01 -11.28 -0.80
C ILE A 228 4.52 -9.90 -1.21
N TRP A 229 5.54 -9.43 -0.49
CA TRP A 229 6.32 -8.24 -0.79
C TRP A 229 7.70 -8.65 -1.27
N ARG A 230 8.03 -8.41 -2.55
CA ARG A 230 9.33 -8.84 -3.09
C ARG A 230 9.96 -7.91 -4.09
N TYR A 231 11.28 -7.83 -4.07
CA TYR A 231 12.06 -7.04 -5.03
C TYR A 231 11.69 -5.56 -5.05
N ASN A 232 11.05 -5.04 -4.00
CA ASN A 232 10.76 -3.63 -3.86
C ASN A 232 12.00 -2.91 -3.34
N PHE A 233 12.08 -1.61 -3.62
CA PHE A 233 13.12 -0.72 -3.15
C PHE A 233 12.49 0.38 -2.29
N PHE A 234 12.78 0.36 -0.99
CA PHE A 234 12.30 1.34 -0.02
C PHE A 234 13.49 2.19 0.42
N HIS A 235 13.52 3.46 0.03
CA HIS A 235 14.65 4.30 0.39
C HIS A 235 14.31 5.77 0.60
N ASP A 236 15.12 6.45 1.39
CA ASP A 236 14.98 7.90 1.61
C ASP A 236 13.59 8.33 2.12
N ASN A 237 12.84 7.43 2.79
CA ASN A 237 11.50 7.71 3.33
C ASN A 237 11.60 8.48 4.65
N ASN A 238 12.12 9.70 4.57
CA ASN A 238 12.52 10.54 5.70
C ASN A 238 11.79 11.88 5.74
N ASN A 239 10.70 12.04 4.98
CA ASN A 239 10.13 13.34 4.68
C ASN A 239 8.99 13.72 5.64
N PRO A 240 9.21 14.60 6.66
CA PRO A 240 8.14 15.04 7.55
C PRO A 240 7.27 16.17 6.93
N ASN A 241 7.48 16.51 5.66
CA ASN A 241 6.94 17.69 4.99
C ASN A 241 6.03 17.32 3.81
N VAL A 242 5.20 16.31 4.01
CA VAL A 242 4.19 15.82 3.06
C VAL A 242 2.79 16.26 3.49
N PRO A 243 1.81 16.38 2.57
CA PRO A 243 0.42 16.65 2.95
C PRO A 243 -0.10 15.62 3.95
N GLY A 244 -1.13 15.98 4.73
CA GLY A 244 -1.80 15.08 5.67
C GLY A 244 -1.04 14.75 6.97
N LEU A 245 0.30 14.82 6.96
CA LEU A 245 1.09 14.46 8.12
C LEU A 245 0.79 15.34 9.34
N GLY A 246 0.38 14.73 10.44
CA GLY A 246 0.00 15.38 11.69
C GLY A 246 -1.42 15.96 11.72
N THR A 247 -2.28 15.59 10.77
CA THR A 247 -3.67 16.12 10.70
C THR A 247 -4.76 15.18 11.22
N GLY A 248 -4.37 14.09 11.89
CA GLY A 248 -5.29 13.05 12.41
C GLY A 248 -5.30 11.80 11.52
N GLY A 249 -5.87 10.70 12.03
CA GLY A 249 -5.84 9.38 11.39
C GLY A 249 -4.47 8.70 11.46
N LEU A 250 -4.44 7.38 11.21
CA LEU A 250 -3.21 6.59 11.29
C LEU A 250 -2.17 6.98 10.22
N ALA A 251 -2.60 7.30 9.00
CA ALA A 251 -1.71 7.81 7.95
C ALA A 251 -1.03 9.13 8.34
N GLY A 252 -1.76 10.03 9.01
CA GLY A 252 -1.22 11.28 9.55
C GLY A 252 -0.20 11.08 10.68
N ALA A 253 -0.18 9.90 11.29
CA ALA A 253 0.74 9.49 12.35
C ALA A 253 1.80 8.49 11.87
N ALA A 254 2.06 8.39 10.56
CA ALA A 254 3.09 7.51 10.01
C ALA A 254 4.46 7.68 10.70
N PRO A 255 5.18 6.59 11.06
CA PRO A 255 6.49 6.68 11.69
C PRO A 255 7.53 7.16 10.67
N VAL A 256 7.82 8.46 10.68
CA VAL A 256 8.74 9.11 9.74
C VAL A 256 10.09 8.42 9.76
N GLY A 257 10.70 8.17 8.60
CA GLY A 257 12.02 7.52 8.51
C GLY A 257 11.95 6.01 8.35
N THR A 258 10.78 5.44 8.05
CA THR A 258 10.60 3.99 7.99
C THR A 258 10.47 3.51 6.54
N GLY A 259 11.15 2.42 6.18
CA GLY A 259 10.98 1.77 4.88
C GLY A 259 9.60 1.11 4.79
N ILE A 260 9.32 0.18 5.70
CA ILE A 260 7.99 -0.45 5.85
C ILE A 260 7.64 -0.72 7.31
N ALA A 261 6.40 -0.41 7.71
CA ALA A 261 5.84 -0.80 9.00
C ALA A 261 4.75 -1.88 8.80
N LEU A 262 4.95 -3.05 9.38
CA LEU A 262 3.98 -4.14 9.44
C LEU A 262 3.21 -4.01 10.75
N ALA A 263 2.10 -3.25 10.74
CA ALA A 263 1.42 -2.83 11.96
C ALA A 263 0.15 -3.67 12.24
N GLY A 264 0.23 -4.57 13.23
CA GLY A 264 -0.87 -5.45 13.59
C GLY A 264 -1.27 -6.43 12.49
N ILE A 265 -0.37 -6.75 11.56
CA ILE A 265 -0.64 -7.65 10.43
C ILE A 265 -0.15 -9.07 10.71
N GLU A 266 -0.79 -10.05 10.08
CA GLU A 266 -0.46 -11.46 10.28
C GLU A 266 -0.09 -12.19 8.98
N TYR A 267 0.92 -13.06 9.02
CA TYR A 267 1.29 -13.96 7.90
C TYR A 267 1.65 -13.27 6.58
N HIS A 268 2.35 -12.13 6.59
CA HIS A 268 2.92 -11.53 5.37
C HIS A 268 4.34 -12.04 5.11
N THR A 269 4.71 -12.18 3.83
CA THR A 269 6.08 -12.52 3.43
C THR A 269 6.80 -11.30 2.85
N LEU A 270 7.84 -10.81 3.53
CA LEU A 270 8.78 -9.80 3.02
C LEU A 270 10.07 -10.48 2.56
N TYR A 271 10.23 -10.62 1.25
CA TYR A 271 11.29 -11.42 0.65
C TYR A 271 12.07 -10.69 -0.45
N LYS A 272 13.40 -10.58 -0.27
CA LYS A 272 14.32 -9.99 -1.26
C LYS A 272 13.97 -8.55 -1.66
N ASN A 273 13.57 -7.75 -0.70
CA ASN A 273 13.47 -6.30 -0.85
C ASN A 273 14.80 -5.65 -0.51
N ARG A 274 14.98 -4.41 -0.95
CA ARG A 274 16.10 -3.55 -0.64
C ARG A 274 15.60 -2.37 0.17
N PHE A 275 16.20 -2.15 1.33
CA PHE A 275 15.94 -1.02 2.22
C PHE A 275 17.22 -0.21 2.29
N GLU A 276 17.15 1.10 2.03
CA GLU A 276 18.32 1.96 2.13
C GLU A 276 17.99 3.35 2.63
N ASN A 277 18.86 3.92 3.46
CA ASN A 277 18.76 5.31 3.88
C ASN A 277 17.39 5.67 4.47
N ASN A 278 16.76 4.79 5.24
CA ASN A 278 15.59 5.11 6.05
C ASN A 278 16.05 5.43 7.48
N GLY A 279 15.70 6.61 7.98
CA GLY A 279 16.29 7.17 9.20
C GLY A 279 15.93 6.44 10.49
N SER A 280 14.73 5.89 10.57
CA SER A 280 14.19 5.20 11.73
C SER A 280 14.37 3.69 11.62
N TRP A 281 13.74 3.07 10.61
CA TRP A 281 13.85 1.62 10.39
C TRP A 281 13.83 1.27 8.91
N GLY A 282 14.55 0.21 8.54
CA GLY A 282 14.30 -0.47 7.26
C GLY A 282 12.94 -1.18 7.33
N VAL A 283 12.78 -2.09 8.30
CA VAL A 283 11.55 -2.82 8.61
C VAL A 283 11.19 -2.63 10.08
N LEU A 284 9.96 -2.19 10.35
CA LEU A 284 9.35 -2.19 11.68
C LEU A 284 8.19 -3.20 11.69
N VAL A 285 8.28 -4.24 12.51
CA VAL A 285 7.14 -5.12 12.83
C VAL A 285 6.60 -4.67 14.17
N THR A 286 5.31 -4.38 14.27
CA THR A 286 4.73 -3.84 15.51
C THR A 286 3.29 -4.29 15.68
N ASP A 287 2.87 -4.55 16.91
CA ASP A 287 1.45 -4.60 17.24
C ASP A 287 0.82 -3.22 17.00
N LEU A 288 -0.50 -3.19 16.77
CA LEU A 288 -1.26 -1.96 16.55
C LEU A 288 -2.45 -1.88 17.52
N PRO A 289 -2.38 -1.00 18.55
CA PRO A 289 -3.54 -0.64 19.35
C PRO A 289 -4.41 0.37 18.60
N ASP A 290 -5.42 -0.12 17.89
CA ASP A 290 -6.35 0.72 17.14
C ASP A 290 -7.48 1.24 18.04
N GLN A 291 -7.84 2.51 17.87
CA GLN A 291 -8.81 3.21 18.70
C GLN A 291 -10.09 3.59 17.96
N GLU A 292 -10.27 3.11 16.72
CA GLU A 292 -11.41 3.45 15.90
C GLU A 292 -12.64 2.56 16.20
N ASP A 293 -13.82 3.11 15.90
CA ASP A 293 -15.08 2.39 15.89
C ASP A 293 -15.46 2.11 14.44
N PRO A 294 -15.86 0.87 14.06
CA PRO A 294 -16.31 0.60 12.72
C PRO A 294 -17.64 1.31 12.46
N PRO A 295 -18.04 1.50 11.18
CA PRO A 295 -19.35 2.02 10.84
C PRO A 295 -20.48 1.26 11.56
N ALA A 296 -21.46 2.00 12.07
CA ALA A 296 -22.55 1.44 12.89
C ALA A 296 -23.43 0.41 12.15
N ASP A 297 -23.39 0.41 10.81
CA ASP A 297 -24.08 -0.53 9.92
C ASP A 297 -23.28 -1.80 9.62
N VAL A 298 -22.02 -1.88 10.06
CA VAL A 298 -21.15 -3.08 9.96
C VAL A 298 -20.67 -3.57 11.35
N PRO A 299 -21.54 -3.67 12.38
CA PRO A 299 -21.11 -3.93 13.76
C PRO A 299 -20.52 -5.34 13.97
N SER A 300 -20.79 -6.28 13.06
CA SER A 300 -20.22 -7.63 13.10
C SER A 300 -18.72 -7.67 12.86
N GLN A 301 -18.13 -6.56 12.40
CA GLN A 301 -16.70 -6.44 12.13
C GLN A 301 -15.93 -5.77 13.27
N ASN A 302 -16.63 -5.40 14.35
CA ASN A 302 -16.00 -4.77 15.51
C ASN A 302 -14.96 -5.68 16.15
N CYS A 303 -13.72 -5.21 16.18
CA CYS A 303 -12.54 -5.89 16.69
C CYS A 303 -12.28 -7.25 16.06
N ASN A 304 -12.72 -7.48 14.82
CA ASN A 304 -12.58 -8.77 14.18
C ASN A 304 -11.10 -9.11 13.94
N GLY A 305 -10.64 -10.25 14.46
CA GLY A 305 -9.22 -10.64 14.44
C GLY A 305 -8.32 -9.91 15.42
N GLY A 306 -8.84 -8.94 16.19
CA GLY A 306 -8.11 -8.24 17.25
C GLY A 306 -8.52 -8.69 18.65
N ILE A 307 -7.79 -8.25 19.66
CA ILE A 307 -8.16 -8.39 21.08
C ILE A 307 -8.92 -7.13 21.49
N SER A 308 -10.19 -7.28 21.88
CA SER A 308 -10.96 -6.16 22.44
C SER A 308 -10.49 -5.87 23.86
N VAL A 309 -9.79 -4.74 24.03
CA VAL A 309 -9.30 -4.24 25.31
C VAL A 309 -10.31 -3.29 25.94
N LEU A 310 -10.91 -2.40 25.14
CA LEU A 310 -12.01 -1.52 25.53
C LEU A 310 -13.16 -1.64 24.52
N PRO A 311 -14.43 -1.59 24.96
CA PRO A 311 -15.58 -1.70 24.07
C PRO A 311 -15.78 -0.42 23.24
N THR A 312 -16.47 -0.55 22.11
CA THR A 312 -16.92 0.56 21.24
C THR A 312 -17.62 1.67 22.02
N GLY A 313 -17.39 2.91 21.62
CA GLY A 313 -17.96 4.09 22.28
C GLY A 313 -17.42 4.37 23.69
N THR A 314 -16.28 3.77 24.07
CA THR A 314 -15.58 4.17 25.30
C THR A 314 -15.17 5.64 25.16
N SER A 315 -15.51 6.46 26.16
CA SER A 315 -15.13 7.86 26.15
C SER A 315 -13.60 8.03 26.25
N ALA A 316 -13.08 9.11 25.67
CA ALA A 316 -11.67 9.45 25.75
C ALA A 316 -11.17 9.44 27.22
N ILE A 317 -9.99 8.86 27.47
CA ILE A 317 -9.38 8.75 28.80
C ILE A 317 -8.10 9.57 28.81
N GLY A 318 -8.24 10.84 29.15
CA GLY A 318 -7.12 11.79 29.13
C GLY A 318 -6.52 11.95 27.71
N PRO A 319 -5.25 12.36 27.60
CA PRO A 319 -4.61 12.56 26.30
C PRO A 319 -4.09 11.26 25.66
N LEU A 320 -4.18 10.12 26.35
CA LEU A 320 -3.59 8.85 25.93
C LEU A 320 -4.54 7.98 25.11
N TYR A 321 -5.83 8.29 25.16
CA TYR A 321 -6.88 7.51 24.52
C TYR A 321 -7.92 8.46 23.93
N SER A 322 -8.08 8.44 22.62
CA SER A 322 -8.95 9.34 21.86
C SER A 322 -10.44 9.02 22.00
N GLY A 323 -10.79 7.89 22.61
CA GLY A 323 -12.17 7.37 22.63
C GLY A 323 -12.41 6.40 21.47
N GLY A 324 -13.47 5.59 21.56
CA GLY A 324 -13.83 4.56 20.59
C GLY A 324 -13.79 3.15 21.18
N ALA A 325 -13.46 2.15 20.38
CA ALA A 325 -13.00 0.85 20.86
C ALA A 325 -11.51 0.93 21.19
N LEU A 326 -10.95 -0.09 21.84
CA LEU A 326 -9.51 -0.32 21.80
C LEU A 326 -9.28 -1.75 21.33
N CYS A 327 -8.94 -1.86 20.05
CA CYS A 327 -8.71 -3.13 19.36
C CYS A 327 -7.22 -3.34 19.19
N TYR A 328 -6.69 -4.30 19.93
CA TYR A 328 -5.28 -4.62 19.91
C TYR A 328 -5.02 -5.71 18.87
N PHE A 329 -4.48 -5.30 17.72
CA PHE A 329 -4.08 -6.20 16.65
C PHE A 329 -2.61 -6.62 16.85
N GLN A 330 -2.39 -7.92 17.00
CA GLN A 330 -1.04 -8.46 17.18
C GLN A 330 -0.37 -8.67 15.82
N ALA A 331 0.92 -8.35 15.70
CA ALA A 331 1.72 -8.70 14.54
C ALA A 331 2.45 -10.04 14.77
N PHE A 332 2.10 -11.05 13.98
CA PHE A 332 2.68 -12.39 14.15
C PHE A 332 2.67 -13.21 12.85
N GLY A 333 3.48 -14.28 12.81
CA GLY A 333 3.55 -15.16 11.65
C GLY A 333 4.14 -14.53 10.39
N ASN A 334 4.62 -13.28 10.47
CA ASN A 334 5.27 -12.60 9.35
C ASN A 334 6.65 -13.22 9.08
N ASP A 335 7.02 -13.32 7.80
CA ASP A 335 8.27 -13.90 7.32
C ASP A 335 9.12 -12.81 6.64
N VAL A 336 10.07 -12.24 7.38
CA VAL A 336 10.99 -11.20 6.91
C VAL A 336 12.33 -11.84 6.59
N ARG A 337 12.59 -12.13 5.32
CA ARG A 337 13.78 -12.90 4.94
C ARG A 337 14.47 -12.48 3.66
N GLY A 338 15.79 -12.65 3.64
CA GLY A 338 16.60 -12.42 2.45
C GLY A 338 16.57 -10.98 1.95
N ASN A 339 16.20 -10.01 2.80
CA ASN A 339 16.21 -8.59 2.45
C ASN A 339 17.62 -8.02 2.66
N THR A 340 17.95 -6.99 1.88
CA THR A 340 19.23 -6.28 1.97
C THR A 340 19.01 -4.87 2.51
N PHE A 341 19.83 -4.48 3.47
CA PHE A 341 19.78 -3.19 4.14
C PHE A 341 21.07 -2.43 3.90
N VAL A 342 20.98 -1.10 3.81
CA VAL A 342 22.14 -0.21 3.77
C VAL A 342 21.80 1.10 4.45
N ASN A 343 22.49 1.43 5.54
CA ASN A 343 22.39 2.73 6.20
C ASN A 343 20.95 3.05 6.66
N ASP A 344 20.18 2.04 7.08
CA ASP A 344 18.92 2.26 7.76
C ASP A 344 19.17 2.52 9.27
N GLY A 345 18.21 3.15 9.94
CA GLY A 345 18.34 3.54 11.35
C GLY A 345 19.33 4.68 11.62
N PHE A 346 19.70 5.47 10.61
CA PHE A 346 20.74 6.49 10.71
C PHE A 346 20.37 7.70 11.60
N TYR A 347 19.12 7.84 12.05
CA TYR A 347 18.76 8.78 13.12
C TYR A 347 19.39 8.41 14.45
N LYS A 348 19.74 7.13 14.66
CA LYS A 348 20.47 6.61 15.83
C LYS A 348 19.76 6.84 17.17
N ASN A 349 18.45 7.09 17.17
CA ASN A 349 17.69 6.96 18.39
C ASN A 349 17.74 5.48 18.83
N PRO A 350 17.72 5.17 20.14
CA PRO A 350 17.62 3.79 20.60
C PRO A 350 16.50 3.04 19.86
N GLY A 351 16.70 1.78 19.51
CA GLY A 351 15.68 1.02 18.78
C GLY A 351 15.66 1.24 17.26
N ASN A 352 16.13 2.39 16.73
CA ASN A 352 16.28 2.59 15.28
C ASN A 352 17.35 1.65 14.72
N ALA A 353 17.04 0.92 13.66
CA ALA A 353 17.85 -0.18 13.12
C ALA A 353 17.36 -0.64 11.74
N ASP A 354 18.08 -1.57 11.12
CA ASP A 354 17.61 -2.25 9.90
C ASP A 354 16.26 -2.94 10.14
N ILE A 355 16.14 -3.67 11.27
CA ILE A 355 14.92 -4.40 11.63
C ILE A 355 14.58 -4.16 13.10
N ALA A 356 13.33 -3.80 13.39
CA ALA A 356 12.78 -3.85 14.74
C ALA A 356 11.51 -4.70 14.79
N ASP A 357 11.41 -5.56 15.79
CA ASP A 357 10.20 -6.29 16.17
C ASP A 357 9.72 -5.75 17.52
N LEU A 358 8.49 -5.23 17.54
CA LEU A 358 7.78 -4.65 18.69
C LEU A 358 6.51 -5.46 19.01
N GLY A 359 6.42 -6.72 18.55
CA GLY A 359 5.27 -7.57 18.85
C GLY A 359 5.29 -8.16 20.27
N LEU A 360 4.13 -8.28 20.92
CA LEU A 360 4.01 -9.12 22.11
C LEU A 360 4.26 -10.59 21.78
N PRO A 361 4.67 -11.42 22.76
CA PRO A 361 4.88 -12.85 22.52
C PRO A 361 3.67 -13.53 21.91
N HIS A 362 3.87 -14.26 20.80
CA HIS A 362 2.84 -15.01 20.09
C HIS A 362 3.35 -16.39 19.63
N ASN A 363 2.44 -17.32 19.30
CA ASN A 363 2.77 -18.63 18.75
C ASN A 363 1.87 -18.99 17.54
N PRO A 364 2.40 -19.03 16.31
CA PRO A 364 3.79 -18.71 15.96
C PRO A 364 4.07 -17.21 16.11
N GLY A 365 5.29 -16.84 16.46
CA GLY A 365 5.75 -15.45 16.42
C GLY A 365 6.15 -15.02 15.00
N ASN A 366 6.83 -13.88 14.90
CA ASN A 366 7.42 -13.40 13.63
C ASN A 366 8.72 -14.16 13.33
N CYS A 367 9.05 -14.37 12.06
CA CYS A 367 10.29 -15.03 11.68
C CYS A 367 11.20 -14.19 10.79
N PHE A 368 12.50 -14.36 11.00
CA PHE A 368 13.53 -13.58 10.34
C PHE A 368 14.68 -14.49 9.90
N SER A 369 15.10 -14.40 8.65
CA SER A 369 16.23 -15.22 8.17
C SER A 369 16.96 -14.66 6.95
N GLY A 370 18.28 -14.83 6.90
CA GLY A 370 19.10 -14.47 5.74
C GLY A 370 19.08 -12.98 5.37
N ASN A 371 18.69 -12.09 6.30
CA ASN A 371 18.75 -10.65 6.07
C ASN A 371 20.19 -10.16 6.25
N THR A 372 20.61 -9.18 5.45
CA THR A 372 22.01 -8.73 5.42
C THR A 372 22.14 -7.22 5.29
N ASP A 373 23.08 -6.64 6.02
CA ASP A 373 23.65 -5.31 5.76
C ASP A 373 25.17 -5.49 5.54
N PRO A 374 25.77 -4.92 4.48
CA PRO A 374 27.22 -4.94 4.26
C PRO A 374 28.07 -4.39 5.41
N ALA A 375 27.56 -3.44 6.19
CA ALA A 375 28.17 -2.86 7.39
C ALA A 375 27.85 -3.65 8.68
N GLY A 376 27.00 -4.68 8.59
CA GLY A 376 26.56 -5.54 9.67
C GLY A 376 25.12 -5.23 10.09
N LEU A 377 24.27 -6.27 10.07
CA LEU A 377 22.85 -6.14 10.35
C LEU A 377 22.61 -5.65 11.79
N THR A 378 21.91 -4.53 11.92
CA THR A 378 21.42 -3.96 13.19
C THR A 378 19.97 -4.38 13.41
N ALA A 379 19.62 -4.78 14.63
CA ALA A 379 18.24 -5.14 14.91
C ALA A 379 17.88 -5.04 16.40
N TYR A 380 16.57 -4.92 16.65
CA TYR A 380 15.95 -5.04 17.97
C TYR A 380 14.80 -6.05 17.89
N PRO A 381 14.88 -7.21 18.55
CA PRO A 381 16.00 -7.74 19.34
C PRO A 381 17.32 -7.92 18.56
N PRO A 382 18.48 -8.09 19.24
CA PRO A 382 19.78 -8.12 18.57
C PRO A 382 19.86 -9.09 17.39
N ALA A 383 20.51 -8.68 16.29
CA ALA A 383 20.52 -9.43 15.03
C ALA A 383 20.97 -10.90 15.15
N ALA A 384 21.92 -11.21 16.04
CA ALA A 384 22.37 -12.58 16.29
C ALA A 384 21.25 -13.49 16.83
N LEU A 385 20.33 -12.92 17.62
CA LEU A 385 19.15 -13.59 18.12
C LEU A 385 18.07 -13.65 17.04
N LEU A 386 17.80 -12.52 16.39
CA LEU A 386 16.76 -12.37 15.36
C LEU A 386 16.99 -13.31 14.16
N GLN A 387 18.24 -13.55 13.75
CA GLN A 387 18.59 -14.47 12.65
C GLN A 387 18.78 -15.94 13.10
N SER A 388 18.48 -16.30 14.35
CA SER A 388 18.69 -17.65 14.90
C SER A 388 17.44 -18.54 14.83
N ASP A 389 17.59 -19.82 15.17
CA ASP A 389 16.47 -20.78 15.25
C ASP A 389 15.38 -20.38 16.26
N LEU A 390 15.66 -19.45 17.19
CA LEU A 390 14.66 -18.91 18.12
C LEU A 390 13.58 -18.08 17.40
N TYR A 391 13.91 -17.52 16.24
CA TYR A 391 13.01 -16.78 15.35
C TYR A 391 12.76 -17.54 14.04
N ALA A 392 12.95 -18.87 14.03
CA ALA A 392 12.52 -19.69 12.90
C ALA A 392 10.98 -19.66 12.77
N CYS A 393 10.49 -19.75 11.54
CA CYS A 393 9.05 -19.79 11.30
C CYS A 393 8.43 -21.01 12.03
N ASN A 394 7.25 -20.81 12.62
CA ASN A 394 6.54 -21.75 13.52
C ASN A 394 7.10 -21.89 14.94
N ARG A 395 7.95 -20.98 15.39
CA ARG A 395 8.37 -20.89 16.81
C ARG A 395 7.62 -19.78 17.54
N PRO A 396 7.38 -19.94 18.84
CA PRO A 396 6.95 -18.81 19.66
C PRO A 396 8.11 -17.84 19.85
N ASN A 397 7.84 -16.55 19.71
CA ASN A 397 8.75 -15.46 20.04
C ASN A 397 7.96 -14.17 20.29
N GLY A 398 8.66 -13.11 20.68
CA GLY A 398 8.14 -11.76 20.79
C GLY A 398 9.29 -10.75 20.62
N GLY A 399 8.93 -9.51 20.32
CA GLY A 399 9.86 -8.43 20.03
C GLY A 399 10.49 -7.76 21.26
N ASP A 400 11.23 -6.69 21.00
CA ASP A 400 11.77 -5.79 22.01
C ASP A 400 10.76 -4.68 22.32
N VAL A 401 9.99 -4.86 23.40
CA VAL A 401 8.98 -3.91 23.89
C VAL A 401 9.53 -2.85 24.85
N THR A 402 10.85 -2.66 24.90
CA THR A 402 11.48 -1.70 25.81
C THR A 402 11.53 -0.29 25.21
N LEU A 403 12.71 0.22 24.86
CA LEU A 403 12.87 1.56 24.29
C LEU A 403 12.24 1.67 22.90
N THR A 404 12.12 0.58 22.15
CA THR A 404 11.50 0.58 20.81
C THR A 404 10.06 1.10 20.84
N LEU A 405 9.28 0.84 21.90
CA LEU A 405 7.92 1.38 22.03
C LEU A 405 7.90 2.91 22.13
N LEU A 406 8.76 3.48 22.97
CA LEU A 406 8.91 4.92 23.10
C LEU A 406 9.26 5.56 21.75
N GLN A 407 10.09 4.86 20.97
CA GLN A 407 10.69 5.37 19.74
C GLN A 407 9.70 5.27 18.59
N ALA A 408 8.96 4.17 18.49
CA ALA A 408 7.82 4.05 17.60
C ALA A 408 6.81 5.17 17.89
N ASN A 409 6.43 5.39 19.15
CA ASN A 409 5.53 6.49 19.52
C ASN A 409 6.09 7.88 19.15
N CYS A 410 7.40 8.11 19.32
CA CYS A 410 8.02 9.38 18.93
C CYS A 410 8.10 9.57 17.42
N ALA A 411 8.41 8.52 16.66
CA ALA A 411 8.43 8.54 15.20
C ALA A 411 7.04 8.86 14.62
N THR A 412 5.97 8.41 15.30
CA THR A 412 4.57 8.70 14.98
C THR A 412 4.09 10.04 15.57
N ARG A 413 5.01 10.90 16.02
CA ARG A 413 4.75 12.24 16.56
C ARG A 413 3.90 12.25 17.84
N GLY A 414 4.01 11.19 18.62
CA GLY A 414 3.33 11.03 19.90
C GLY A 414 1.90 10.51 19.77
N LEU A 415 1.66 9.60 18.82
CA LEU A 415 0.34 9.03 18.54
C LEU A 415 -0.37 8.51 19.80
N LEU A 416 0.36 7.83 20.69
CA LEU A 416 -0.19 7.27 21.93
C LEU A 416 0.04 8.18 23.13
N PHE A 417 1.17 8.87 23.18
CA PHE A 417 1.52 9.79 24.25
C PHE A 417 2.51 10.85 23.79
N PRO A 418 2.57 12.03 24.45
CA PRO A 418 3.54 13.06 24.10
C PRO A 418 4.96 12.50 24.08
N CYS A 419 5.65 12.68 22.96
CA CYS A 419 7.05 12.30 22.85
C CYS A 419 7.90 13.23 23.74
N PRO A 420 8.73 12.69 24.65
CA PRO A 420 9.58 13.52 25.50
C PRO A 420 10.68 14.17 24.66
N ASP A 421 11.02 15.43 24.98
CA ASP A 421 12.13 16.13 24.34
C ASP A 421 13.44 15.74 25.01
N THR A 422 14.14 14.75 24.42
CA THR A 422 15.39 14.21 24.94
C THR A 422 16.39 13.98 23.81
N PRO A 423 17.71 13.90 24.12
CA PRO A 423 18.71 13.52 23.12
C PRO A 423 18.52 12.12 22.52
N LEU A 424 17.61 11.31 23.06
CA LEU A 424 17.35 9.94 22.62
C LEU A 424 16.09 9.83 21.76
N THR A 425 15.30 10.89 21.58
CA THR A 425 13.98 10.86 20.93
C THR A 425 13.90 11.90 19.82
N HIS A 426 14.96 12.03 19.04
CA HIS A 426 15.11 13.07 18.03
C HIS A 426 14.67 12.59 16.64
N TYR A 427 13.48 13.01 16.24
CA TYR A 427 12.92 12.79 14.90
C TYR A 427 12.79 14.11 14.14
N PRO A 428 12.88 14.11 12.79
CA PRO A 428 12.76 15.34 12.01
C PRO A 428 11.42 16.05 12.25
N PRO A 429 11.44 17.34 12.62
CA PRO A 429 10.21 18.09 12.77
C PRO A 429 9.60 18.43 11.41
N SER A 430 8.26 18.44 11.35
CA SER A 430 7.53 19.04 10.23
C SER A 430 7.72 20.56 10.22
N THR A 431 7.90 21.12 9.04
CA THR A 431 8.04 22.57 8.82
C THR A 431 6.97 23.07 7.87
N HIS A 432 7.14 22.90 6.56
CA HIS A 432 6.19 23.30 5.54
C HIS A 432 6.15 22.25 4.43
N VAL A 433 4.95 21.98 3.94
CA VAL A 433 4.73 21.01 2.86
C VAL A 433 5.39 21.50 1.58
N THR A 434 6.13 20.60 0.93
CA THR A 434 6.74 20.86 -0.38
C THR A 434 6.20 19.87 -1.39
N LEU A 435 5.49 20.37 -2.40
CA LEU A 435 4.93 19.56 -3.47
C LEU A 435 5.81 19.61 -4.72
N ARG A 436 5.88 18.49 -5.44
CA ARG A 436 6.68 18.38 -6.66
C ARG A 436 5.83 17.80 -7.78
N MET A 437 5.68 18.54 -8.88
CA MET A 437 5.04 17.97 -10.07
C MET A 437 5.78 16.70 -10.49
N SER A 438 5.03 15.69 -10.92
CA SER A 438 5.61 14.45 -11.41
C SER A 438 6.61 14.75 -12.55
N PRO A 439 7.81 14.15 -12.53
CA PRO A 439 8.70 14.25 -13.68
C PRO A 439 8.04 13.53 -14.86
N ARG A 440 8.45 13.87 -16.09
CA ARG A 440 7.95 13.16 -17.28
C ARG A 440 8.19 11.67 -17.13
N GLN A 441 7.16 10.90 -17.37
CA GLN A 441 7.18 9.46 -17.16
C GLN A 441 7.18 8.66 -18.46
N PRO A 442 7.65 7.40 -18.46
CA PRO A 442 7.49 6.50 -19.59
C PRO A 442 6.02 6.37 -19.99
N THR A 443 5.73 6.54 -21.28
CA THR A 443 4.38 6.37 -21.84
C THR A 443 4.23 4.95 -22.41
N MET A 444 3.00 4.47 -22.52
CA MET A 444 2.69 3.19 -23.16
C MET A 444 3.28 3.14 -24.58
N PRO A 445 4.06 2.10 -24.95
CA PRO A 445 4.73 2.05 -26.26
C PRO A 445 3.78 2.00 -27.47
N ASP A 446 2.66 1.28 -27.35
CA ASP A 446 1.65 1.16 -28.39
C ASP A 446 0.24 1.33 -27.79
N PRO A 447 -0.23 2.58 -27.61
CA PRO A 447 -1.57 2.85 -27.08
C PRO A 447 -2.69 2.36 -28.01
N CYS A 448 -2.39 2.05 -29.27
CA CYS A 448 -3.36 1.50 -30.20
C CYS A 448 -3.51 -0.02 -30.07
N LYS A 449 -2.57 -0.74 -29.45
CA LYS A 449 -2.64 -2.20 -29.35
C LYS A 449 -3.96 -2.66 -28.71
N GLY A 450 -4.71 -3.49 -29.44
CA GLY A 450 -5.97 -4.08 -28.98
C GLY A 450 -7.19 -3.14 -29.02
N VAL A 451 -7.03 -1.90 -29.48
CA VAL A 451 -8.12 -0.93 -29.60
C VAL A 451 -8.78 -1.05 -30.98
N PRO A 452 -10.12 -1.08 -31.10
CA PRO A 452 -10.79 -1.03 -32.40
C PRO A 452 -10.40 0.19 -33.21
N ALA A 453 -10.50 0.10 -34.54
CA ALA A 453 -10.23 1.22 -35.43
C ALA A 453 -11.04 2.47 -35.04
N ASN A 454 -10.36 3.59 -34.86
CA ASN A 454 -10.97 4.87 -34.50
C ASN A 454 -10.08 6.04 -34.99
N PRO A 455 -10.50 7.31 -34.84
CA PRO A 455 -9.72 8.46 -35.33
C PRO A 455 -8.29 8.57 -34.77
N TRP A 456 -8.04 8.08 -33.55
CA TRP A 456 -6.70 8.06 -32.94
C TRP A 456 -5.88 6.82 -33.33
N CYS A 457 -6.56 5.72 -33.65
CA CYS A 457 -5.97 4.45 -34.06
C CYS A 457 -6.54 3.97 -35.42
N PRO A 458 -6.31 4.70 -36.52
CA PRO A 458 -6.97 4.43 -37.80
C PRO A 458 -6.47 3.13 -38.46
N ARG A 459 -5.24 2.69 -38.13
CA ARG A 459 -4.59 1.51 -38.73
C ARG A 459 -4.99 0.17 -38.10
N ASN A 460 -5.78 0.19 -37.03
CA ASN A 460 -6.22 -1.04 -36.38
C ASN A 460 -7.36 -1.75 -37.13
N GLY A 461 -7.97 -1.09 -38.12
CA GLY A 461 -8.99 -1.68 -39.00
C GLY A 461 -8.42 -2.38 -40.23
N SER A 462 -7.11 -2.27 -40.50
CA SER A 462 -6.49 -2.79 -41.73
C SER A 462 -5.73 -4.10 -41.56
N THR A 463 -5.80 -4.76 -40.39
CA THR A 463 -5.52 -6.20 -40.33
C THR A 463 -6.70 -6.96 -40.94
N SER A 464 -6.65 -7.10 -42.26
CA SER A 464 -7.20 -8.28 -42.89
C SER A 464 -6.61 -9.47 -42.14
N TYR A 465 -7.46 -10.23 -41.46
CA TYR A 465 -7.12 -11.58 -41.08
C TYR A 465 -6.70 -12.29 -42.37
N GLY A 466 -5.40 -12.39 -42.60
CA GLY A 466 -4.83 -13.29 -43.57
C GLY A 466 -5.18 -14.70 -43.11
N VAL A 467 -6.35 -15.17 -43.51
CA VAL A 467 -6.70 -16.58 -43.50
C VAL A 467 -5.82 -17.24 -44.56
N THR A 468 -4.56 -17.50 -44.22
CA THR A 468 -3.85 -18.62 -44.83
C THR A 468 -4.39 -19.87 -44.14
N GLY A 469 -5.39 -20.47 -44.77
CA GLY A 469 -5.91 -21.76 -44.36
C GLY A 469 -4.81 -22.80 -44.38
N THR A 470 -4.37 -23.20 -43.19
CA THR A 470 -3.88 -24.56 -42.95
C THR A 470 -4.72 -25.11 -41.81
N VAL A 471 -5.65 -25.98 -42.20
CA VAL A 471 -6.47 -26.77 -41.30
C VAL A 471 -5.53 -27.69 -40.52
N ALA A 472 -5.26 -27.37 -39.26
CA ALA A 472 -4.72 -28.33 -38.30
C ALA A 472 -5.80 -28.54 -37.24
N THR A 473 -6.58 -29.59 -37.44
CA THR A 473 -7.47 -30.16 -36.44
C THR A 473 -6.68 -30.54 -35.19
N VAL A 474 -6.94 -29.87 -34.07
CA VAL A 474 -6.67 -30.43 -32.75
C VAL A 474 -7.96 -30.40 -31.95
N ALA A 475 -8.50 -31.60 -31.77
CA ALA A 475 -9.67 -31.89 -30.99
C ALA A 475 -9.49 -31.45 -29.54
N GLY A 476 -10.58 -31.00 -28.93
CA GLY A 476 -10.64 -30.69 -27.52
C GLY A 476 -10.38 -31.92 -26.65
N ALA A 477 -9.67 -31.70 -25.55
CA ALA A 477 -9.77 -32.54 -24.36
C ALA A 477 -9.46 -31.66 -23.14
N ALA A 478 -10.51 -31.35 -22.38
CA ALA A 478 -10.41 -30.89 -21.01
C ALA A 478 -9.83 -32.00 -20.14
N TRP A 479 -8.90 -31.69 -19.22
CA TRP A 479 -8.67 -32.53 -18.04
C TRP A 479 -8.25 -31.68 -16.84
N ILE A 480 -9.10 -31.76 -15.81
CA ILE A 480 -8.83 -31.49 -14.41
C ILE A 480 -8.15 -32.75 -13.83
N VAL A 481 -7.36 -32.57 -12.76
CA VAL A 481 -7.08 -33.51 -11.64
C VAL A 481 -5.64 -34.07 -11.52
N LEU A 482 -4.99 -33.59 -10.44
CA LEU A 482 -4.07 -34.20 -9.45
C LEU A 482 -2.90 -35.12 -9.86
N GLY A 483 -1.73 -34.81 -9.27
CA GLY A 483 -1.20 -35.64 -8.18
C GLY A 483 0.02 -36.55 -8.46
N ALA A 484 1.09 -36.25 -7.72
CA ALA A 484 2.15 -37.14 -7.24
C ALA A 484 3.26 -37.65 -8.21
N ALA A 485 4.46 -37.13 -7.92
CA ALA A 485 5.75 -37.83 -7.78
C ALA A 485 6.34 -38.61 -8.97
N LEU A 486 7.53 -38.19 -9.41
CA LEU A 486 8.76 -39.00 -9.30
C LEU A 486 9.99 -38.24 -9.82
N VAL A 487 10.86 -37.89 -8.88
CA VAL A 487 12.33 -38.11 -8.90
C VAL A 487 12.96 -38.27 -10.28
N ARG A 488 13.80 -37.30 -10.67
CA ARG A 488 15.16 -37.60 -11.20
C ARG A 488 16.08 -36.39 -11.09
N ARG A 489 16.96 -36.47 -10.10
CA ARG A 489 18.23 -35.72 -10.01
C ARG A 489 18.98 -35.83 -11.35
N ARG A 490 19.55 -34.72 -11.84
CA ARG A 490 20.73 -34.76 -12.71
C ARG A 490 21.91 -34.06 -12.02
N PRO A 491 23.13 -34.61 -12.11
CA PRO A 491 24.29 -34.11 -11.40
C PRO A 491 24.95 -32.96 -12.15
N LEU A 492 25.48 -31.99 -11.40
CA LEU A 492 26.42 -30.98 -11.90
C LEU A 492 27.82 -31.62 -12.00
N GLU A 493 28.32 -31.74 -13.23
CA GLU A 493 29.72 -32.05 -13.49
C GLU A 493 30.58 -30.83 -13.16
N ARG A 494 31.63 -31.06 -12.36
CA ARG A 494 32.79 -30.18 -12.21
C ARG A 494 33.58 -30.15 -13.52
N ARG A 495 34.08 -28.98 -13.91
CA ARG A 495 35.36 -28.86 -14.61
C ARG A 495 36.15 -27.68 -14.06
N TYR A 496 37.30 -28.06 -13.50
CA TYR A 496 38.59 -27.40 -13.28
C TYR A 496 38.64 -25.95 -12.82
#